data_AF-A0A7J4U3V6-F1
#
_entry.id   AF-A0A7J4U3V6-F1
#
_cell.length_a   1.000
_cell.length_b   1.000
_cell.length_c   1.000
_cell.angle_alpha   90.00
_cell.angle_beta   90.00
_cell.angle_gamma   90.00
#
_symmetry.space_group_name_H-M   'P 1'
#
loop_
_entity.id
_entity.type
_entity.pdbx_description
1 polymer ?
#
loop_
_entity_poly.entity_id
_entity_poly.type
_entity_poly.pdbx_seq_one_letter_code
_entity_poly.pdbx_strand_id
1 'polypeptide(L)'
;MGGPEPENSLAGLRESMLKADGIEFDLRMTLDGHIVLHHDRTPMIPTHEKEGRPTHVESWTLDELRAFGVETFEEMLADPIISTAWREQAKVGVIEIKRPHPRFHGRARWWDDRRDIAHMGELSQKIEAMLDEADIPAQNTVLYAFHPRMANIVDWSEWKRPWSRLTPNLPPFGNSALQRSIASASFLASSFSRLVRTHKGAGSPMMPCALDYLHGLRRHIPIGRHVGLTGKGRKHLNAVRKGYPVYVWPAPYALETALIDTGLTSVSDSVGDPTPRHVDGRLRWKRMATAPLDGPMPHVASDDEAEGLLTELDASVAPWHELDTTEHRRHLEAWRKRWGWSRSVDELLDDVHEGGTTMPWEAVRMVGHRGTGKTPRPVLHRVTPQT
;
A
#
# COMPACT_ATOMS: atom_id res chain seq x y z
N MET A 1 -15.84 2.02 -22.88
CA MET A 1 -15.09 1.74 -21.64
C MET A 1 -14.28 2.97 -21.30
N GLY A 2 -14.42 3.47 -20.07
CA GLY A 2 -13.64 4.60 -19.57
C GLY A 2 -12.15 4.25 -19.54
N GLY A 3 -11.28 5.26 -19.61
CA GLY A 3 -9.84 5.06 -19.43
C GLY A 3 -9.50 4.57 -18.01
N PRO A 4 -8.21 4.28 -17.73
CA PRO A 4 -7.80 3.88 -16.38
C PRO A 4 -8.12 4.99 -15.37
N GLU A 5 -8.66 4.59 -14.22
CA GLU A 5 -8.95 5.51 -13.13
C GLU A 5 -7.68 6.20 -12.62
N PRO A 6 -7.71 7.51 -12.33
CA PRO A 6 -6.63 8.26 -11.67
C PRO A 6 -5.91 7.58 -10.50
N GLU A 7 -4.59 7.83 -10.38
CA GLU A 7 -3.87 7.56 -9.13
C GLU A 7 -4.42 8.44 -7.99
N ASN A 8 -4.64 7.85 -6.81
CA ASN A 8 -5.16 8.54 -5.62
C ASN A 8 -6.51 9.25 -5.84
N SER A 9 -7.42 8.68 -6.63
CA SER A 9 -8.83 9.12 -6.66
C SER A 9 -9.76 8.18 -5.91
N LEU A 10 -10.92 8.69 -5.50
CA LEU A 10 -12.01 7.88 -4.94
C LEU A 10 -12.44 6.78 -5.90
N ALA A 11 -12.53 7.06 -7.20
CA ALA A 11 -12.90 6.05 -8.19
C ALA A 11 -11.89 4.90 -8.25
N GLY A 12 -10.59 5.21 -8.31
CA GLY A 12 -9.53 4.18 -8.33
C GLY A 12 -9.42 3.42 -7.01
N LEU A 13 -9.60 4.09 -5.88
CA LEU A 13 -9.58 3.47 -4.55
C LEU A 13 -10.80 2.57 -4.33
N ARG A 14 -11.99 3.01 -4.75
CA ARG A 14 -13.22 2.21 -4.72
C ARG A 14 -13.10 0.98 -5.61
N GLU A 15 -12.62 1.13 -6.85
CA GLU A 15 -12.41 0.01 -7.76
C GLU A 15 -11.47 -1.03 -7.16
N SER A 16 -10.40 -0.57 -6.52
CA SER A 16 -9.42 -1.44 -5.90
C SER A 16 -9.95 -2.15 -4.65
N MET A 17 -10.73 -1.46 -3.80
CA MET A 17 -11.42 -2.11 -2.68
C MET A 17 -12.39 -3.21 -3.14
N LEU A 18 -13.10 -3.00 -4.25
CA LEU A 18 -13.99 -4.02 -4.81
C LEU A 18 -13.22 -5.24 -5.34
N LYS A 19 -12.13 -4.98 -6.07
CA LYS A 19 -11.44 -6.04 -6.85
C LYS A 19 -10.32 -6.74 -6.08
N ALA A 20 -9.72 -6.12 -5.06
CA ALA A 20 -8.52 -6.60 -4.40
C ALA A 20 -8.69 -6.71 -2.87
N ASP A 21 -7.64 -7.12 -2.16
CA ASP A 21 -7.64 -7.31 -0.70
C ASP A 21 -7.45 -6.02 0.10
N GLY A 22 -7.32 -4.87 -0.57
CA GLY A 22 -7.12 -3.58 0.06
C GLY A 22 -6.54 -2.53 -0.87
N ILE A 23 -6.24 -1.37 -0.30
CA ILE A 23 -5.72 -0.20 -1.01
C ILE A 23 -4.49 0.36 -0.33
N GLU A 24 -3.63 0.93 -1.16
CA GLU A 24 -2.56 1.82 -0.75
C GLU A 24 -2.81 3.19 -1.36
N PHE A 25 -2.55 4.25 -0.60
CA PHE A 25 -2.78 5.62 -1.05
C PHE A 25 -1.92 6.63 -0.30
N ASP A 26 -1.77 7.79 -0.92
CA ASP A 26 -0.89 8.85 -0.47
C ASP A 26 -1.68 10.03 0.08
N LEU A 27 -1.27 10.54 1.23
CA LEU A 27 -1.90 11.68 1.90
C LEU A 27 -0.95 12.86 2.03
N ARG A 28 -1.52 14.05 1.84
CA ARG A 28 -0.92 15.36 2.15
C ARG A 28 -1.90 16.24 2.91
N MET A 29 -1.38 17.28 3.54
CA MET A 29 -2.18 18.28 4.23
C MET A 29 -2.13 19.62 3.48
N THR A 30 -3.28 20.26 3.30
CA THR A 30 -3.42 21.59 2.70
C THR A 30 -3.05 22.70 3.70
N LEU A 31 -2.99 23.96 3.22
CA LEU A 31 -2.67 25.13 4.03
C LEU A 31 -3.64 25.34 5.19
N ASP A 32 -4.92 25.10 4.94
CA ASP A 32 -6.06 25.18 5.86
C ASP A 32 -6.29 23.86 6.62
N GLY A 33 -5.39 22.89 6.49
CA GLY A 33 -5.32 21.72 7.36
C GLY A 33 -6.23 20.55 6.97
N HIS A 34 -6.82 20.55 5.77
CA HIS A 34 -7.55 19.40 5.23
C HIS A 34 -6.60 18.32 4.68
N ILE A 35 -7.04 17.07 4.73
CA ILE A 35 -6.26 15.92 4.28
C ILE A 35 -6.72 15.50 2.89
N VAL A 36 -5.79 15.53 1.93
CA VAL A 36 -6.05 15.27 0.51
C VAL A 36 -5.34 14.03 0.01
N LEU A 37 -5.99 13.31 -0.92
CA LEU A 37 -5.47 12.15 -1.61
C LEU A 37 -4.49 12.62 -2.70
N HIS A 38 -3.18 12.67 -2.40
CA HIS A 38 -2.21 13.22 -3.35
C HIS A 38 -0.75 12.80 -3.09
N HIS A 39 -0.14 12.18 -4.09
CA HIS A 39 1.25 11.72 -3.99
C HIS A 39 2.29 12.87 -4.01
N ASP A 40 2.13 13.79 -4.95
CA ASP A 40 3.20 14.68 -5.40
C ASP A 40 3.29 15.99 -4.63
N ARG A 41 4.49 16.56 -4.46
CA ARG A 41 4.63 17.84 -3.73
C ARG A 41 3.96 19.00 -4.43
N THR A 42 3.88 18.93 -5.75
CA THR A 42 3.24 19.95 -6.57
C THR A 42 1.87 19.43 -6.98
N PRO A 43 0.81 20.23 -6.85
CA PRO A 43 -0.51 19.81 -7.30
C PRO A 43 -0.46 19.48 -8.79
N MET A 44 -1.22 18.48 -9.22
CA MET A 44 -1.17 17.97 -10.59
C MET A 44 -2.01 18.82 -11.55
N ILE A 45 -1.81 20.13 -11.51
CA ILE A 45 -2.50 21.14 -12.30
C ILE A 45 -1.72 21.41 -13.61
N PRO A 46 -2.39 21.70 -14.75
CA PRO A 46 -1.74 22.14 -15.98
C PRO A 46 -0.81 23.35 -15.77
N THR A 47 0.33 23.39 -16.46
CA THR A 47 1.38 24.41 -16.23
C THR A 47 0.87 25.84 -16.38
N HIS A 48 0.03 26.12 -17.37
CA HIS A 48 -0.53 27.47 -17.59
C HIS A 48 -1.45 27.93 -16.46
N GLU A 49 -2.11 27.00 -15.77
CA GLU A 49 -2.99 27.31 -14.63
C GLU A 49 -2.22 27.44 -13.30
N LYS A 50 -0.92 27.12 -13.30
CA LYS A 50 -0.01 27.30 -12.16
C LYS A 50 0.69 28.66 -12.14
N GLU A 51 0.62 29.42 -13.24
CA GLU A 51 1.34 30.69 -13.34
C GLU A 51 0.85 31.68 -12.27
N GLY A 52 1.78 32.26 -11.51
CA GLY A 52 1.48 33.14 -10.38
C GLY A 52 0.93 32.46 -9.12
N ARG A 53 0.79 31.13 -9.10
CA ARG A 53 0.23 30.37 -7.98
C ARG A 53 1.27 29.62 -7.15
N PRO A 54 0.95 29.17 -5.92
CA PRO A 54 1.89 28.44 -5.09
C PRO A 54 2.37 27.12 -5.72
N THR A 55 3.62 26.74 -5.46
CA THR A 55 4.23 25.55 -6.08
C THR A 55 3.92 24.24 -5.35
N HIS A 56 3.63 24.29 -4.05
CA HIS A 56 3.56 23.12 -3.17
C HIS A 56 2.14 22.94 -2.63
N VAL A 57 1.65 21.71 -2.58
CA VAL A 57 0.29 21.38 -2.09
C VAL A 57 0.01 21.98 -0.73
N GLU A 58 0.99 21.96 0.17
CA GLU A 58 0.88 22.50 1.52
C GLU A 58 0.67 24.03 1.56
N SER A 59 0.78 24.71 0.41
CA SER A 59 0.57 26.16 0.25
C SER A 59 -0.75 26.52 -0.44
N TRP A 60 -1.62 25.55 -0.69
CA TRP A 60 -2.95 25.75 -1.27
C TRP A 60 -4.02 25.43 -0.22
N THR A 61 -5.16 26.13 -0.26
CA THR A 61 -6.35 25.73 0.51
C THR A 61 -7.07 24.56 -0.16
N LEU A 62 -7.97 23.88 0.56
CA LEU A 62 -8.79 22.83 -0.03
C LEU A 62 -9.67 23.38 -1.16
N ASP A 63 -10.31 24.54 -0.96
CA ASP A 63 -11.19 25.16 -1.96
C ASP A 63 -10.47 25.45 -3.26
N GLU A 64 -9.22 25.93 -3.20
CA GLU A 64 -8.42 26.18 -4.40
C GLU A 64 -8.05 24.89 -5.13
N LEU A 65 -7.78 23.81 -4.41
CA LEU A 65 -7.46 22.50 -4.99
C LEU A 65 -8.69 21.77 -5.52
N ARG A 66 -9.86 21.96 -4.89
CA ARG A 66 -11.14 21.41 -5.35
C ARG A 66 -11.56 21.93 -6.71
N ALA A 67 -11.16 23.15 -7.08
CA ALA A 67 -11.34 23.66 -8.45
C ALA A 67 -10.69 22.77 -9.52
N PHE A 68 -9.77 21.91 -9.11
CA PHE A 68 -9.10 20.94 -9.96
C PHE A 68 -9.43 19.48 -9.60
N GLY A 69 -10.51 19.22 -8.86
CA GLY A 69 -10.96 17.85 -8.58
C GLY A 69 -10.06 17.09 -7.61
N VAL A 70 -9.37 17.77 -6.70
CA VAL A 70 -8.71 17.09 -5.57
C VAL A 70 -9.76 16.55 -4.62
N GLU A 71 -9.63 15.28 -4.28
CA GLU A 71 -10.47 14.56 -3.34
C GLU A 71 -9.76 14.41 -1.98
N THR A 72 -10.55 14.22 -0.94
CA THR A 72 -10.12 14.24 0.46
C THR A 72 -10.20 12.86 1.10
N PHE A 73 -9.45 12.70 2.19
CA PHE A 73 -9.55 11.49 3.01
C PHE A 73 -10.93 11.35 3.68
N GLU A 74 -11.59 12.47 3.97
CA GLU A 74 -12.95 12.49 4.52
C GLU A 74 -13.96 11.93 3.52
N GLU A 75 -13.91 12.39 2.26
CA GLU A 75 -14.76 11.84 1.19
C GLU A 75 -14.50 10.34 0.96
N MET A 76 -13.25 9.89 1.15
CA MET A 76 -12.88 8.47 1.05
C MET A 76 -13.49 7.63 2.16
N LEU A 77 -13.48 8.13 3.40
CA LEU A 77 -14.10 7.43 4.54
C LEU A 77 -15.63 7.50 4.48
N ALA A 78 -16.20 8.55 3.88
CA ALA A 78 -17.64 8.66 3.66
C ALA A 78 -18.16 7.73 2.55
N ASP A 79 -17.28 7.16 1.73
CA ASP A 79 -17.64 6.19 0.71
C ASP A 79 -18.08 4.86 1.36
N PRO A 80 -19.33 4.41 1.18
CA PRO A 80 -19.85 3.22 1.85
C PRO A 80 -19.17 1.92 1.37
N ILE A 81 -18.67 1.87 0.13
CA ILE A 81 -17.97 0.69 -0.39
C ILE A 81 -16.60 0.59 0.29
N ILE A 82 -15.87 1.70 0.36
CA ILE A 82 -14.54 1.72 0.97
C ILE A 82 -14.63 1.48 2.48
N SER A 83 -15.48 2.24 3.17
CA SER A 83 -15.61 2.17 4.64
C SER A 83 -16.08 0.80 5.11
N THR A 84 -17.12 0.23 4.50
CA THR A 84 -17.60 -1.12 4.85
C THR A 84 -16.51 -2.16 4.62
N ALA A 85 -15.83 -2.12 3.47
CA ALA A 85 -14.84 -3.13 3.17
C ALA A 85 -13.61 -3.07 4.11
N TRP A 86 -13.21 -1.86 4.50
CA TRP A 86 -12.10 -1.66 5.43
C TRP A 86 -12.48 -1.97 6.89
N ARG A 87 -13.69 -1.58 7.30
CA ARG A 87 -14.18 -1.77 8.67
C ARG A 87 -14.57 -3.22 8.95
N GLU A 88 -15.28 -3.85 8.03
CA GLU A 88 -16.03 -5.08 8.30
C GLU A 88 -15.50 -6.30 7.55
N GLN A 89 -14.76 -6.11 6.44
CA GLN A 89 -14.41 -7.21 5.53
C GLN A 89 -12.93 -7.60 5.54
N ALA A 90 -12.20 -7.23 6.60
CA ALA A 90 -10.76 -7.47 6.77
C ALA A 90 -9.87 -6.97 5.61
N LYS A 91 -10.37 -6.06 4.78
CA LYS A 91 -9.52 -5.39 3.78
C LYS A 91 -8.58 -4.41 4.47
N VAL A 92 -7.42 -4.20 3.87
CA VAL A 92 -6.39 -3.35 4.47
C VAL A 92 -6.28 -1.99 3.79
N GLY A 93 -5.98 -0.97 4.58
CA GLY A 93 -5.54 0.34 4.09
C GLY A 93 -4.09 0.60 4.48
N VAL A 94 -3.27 0.83 3.46
CA VAL A 94 -1.85 1.18 3.59
C VAL A 94 -1.71 2.68 3.32
N ILE A 95 -1.47 3.46 4.38
CA ILE A 95 -1.50 4.92 4.31
C ILE A 95 -0.07 5.47 4.18
N GLU A 96 0.29 6.03 3.03
CA GLU A 96 1.53 6.82 2.89
C GLU A 96 1.31 8.29 3.24
N ILE A 97 1.85 8.75 4.37
CA ILE A 97 1.94 10.20 4.60
C ILE A 97 3.17 10.77 3.93
N LYS A 98 2.98 11.84 3.16
CA LYS A 98 4.07 12.46 2.43
C LYS A 98 4.75 13.55 3.25
N ARG A 99 6.06 13.63 3.09
CA ARG A 99 6.84 14.76 3.62
C ARG A 99 6.45 16.06 2.92
N PRO A 100 6.33 17.16 3.67
CA PRO A 100 6.15 18.49 3.08
C PRO A 100 7.42 18.90 2.34
N HIS A 101 7.30 19.85 1.41
CA HIS A 101 8.50 20.39 0.77
C HIS A 101 9.33 21.21 1.77
N PRO A 102 10.68 21.15 1.75
CA PRO A 102 11.54 21.91 2.67
C PRO A 102 11.25 23.41 2.76
N ARG A 103 10.86 24.03 1.64
CA ARG A 103 10.54 25.47 1.60
C ARG A 103 9.28 25.84 2.37
N PHE A 104 8.34 24.90 2.56
CA PHE A 104 7.14 25.13 3.36
C PHE A 104 7.49 25.55 4.81
N HIS A 105 8.53 24.96 5.39
CA HIS A 105 9.04 25.31 6.72
C HIS A 105 10.21 26.32 6.70
N GLY A 106 10.44 27.02 5.59
CA GLY A 106 11.56 27.97 5.46
C GLY A 106 12.95 27.33 5.58
N ARG A 107 13.14 26.07 5.16
CA ARG A 107 14.43 25.39 5.30
C ARG A 107 15.51 25.94 4.37
N ALA A 108 16.72 26.09 4.91
CA ALA A 108 17.94 26.27 4.13
C ALA A 108 18.64 24.94 3.77
N ARG A 109 18.44 23.85 4.54
CA ARG A 109 19.18 22.58 4.42
C ARG A 109 18.25 21.37 4.51
N TRP A 110 18.58 20.31 3.79
CA TRP A 110 17.67 19.19 3.56
C TRP A 110 17.73 18.04 4.56
N TRP A 111 18.83 17.92 5.31
CA TRP A 111 19.03 16.89 6.31
C TRP A 111 18.44 17.26 7.68
N ASP A 112 17.83 18.44 7.82
CA ASP A 112 17.07 18.82 9.01
C ASP A 112 15.62 18.32 8.91
N ASP A 113 15.50 17.00 8.95
CA ASP A 113 14.27 16.21 9.02
C ASP A 113 13.55 16.32 10.39
N ARG A 114 14.08 17.05 11.38
CA ARG A 114 13.38 17.24 12.67
C ARG A 114 12.15 18.15 12.51
N ARG A 115 12.25 19.13 11.61
CA ARG A 115 11.15 20.08 11.36
C ARG A 115 9.96 19.45 10.65
N ASP A 116 10.10 18.26 10.07
CA ASP A 116 8.98 17.53 9.46
C ASP A 116 8.08 16.90 10.53
N ILE A 117 8.61 16.66 11.73
CA ILE A 117 7.92 15.89 12.78
C ILE A 117 6.59 16.53 13.15
N ALA A 118 6.57 17.85 13.37
CA ALA A 118 5.33 18.54 13.76
C ALA A 118 4.26 18.47 12.67
N HIS A 119 4.61 18.75 11.41
CA HIS A 119 3.65 18.70 10.31
C HIS A 119 3.16 17.29 10.01
N MET A 120 4.07 16.31 9.92
CA MET A 120 3.68 14.92 9.68
C MET A 120 2.95 14.33 10.88
N GLY A 121 3.29 14.77 12.08
CA GLY A 121 2.60 14.41 13.31
C GLY A 121 1.16 14.95 13.32
N GLU A 122 0.96 16.22 12.96
CA GLU A 122 -0.38 16.83 12.89
C GLU A 122 -1.25 16.10 11.85
N LEU A 123 -0.67 15.82 10.68
CA LEU A 123 -1.32 15.01 9.66
C LEU A 123 -1.71 13.63 10.21
N SER A 124 -0.79 12.94 10.89
CA SER A 124 -1.05 11.61 11.47
C SER A 124 -2.13 11.63 12.56
N GLN A 125 -2.14 12.67 13.40
CA GLN A 125 -3.13 12.84 14.46
C GLN A 125 -4.53 13.04 13.89
N LYS A 126 -4.66 13.87 12.83
CA LYS A 126 -5.93 14.07 12.13
C LYS A 126 -6.41 12.79 11.45
N ILE A 127 -5.50 12.04 10.79
CA ILE A 127 -5.82 10.74 10.20
C ILE A 127 -6.32 9.76 11.26
N GLU A 128 -5.64 9.67 12.41
CA GLU A 128 -6.03 8.77 13.50
C GLU A 128 -7.43 9.11 14.02
N ALA A 129 -7.73 10.39 14.24
CA ALA A 129 -9.05 10.83 14.70
C ALA A 129 -10.16 10.44 13.70
N MET A 130 -9.92 10.62 12.40
CA MET A 130 -10.87 10.26 11.35
C MET A 130 -11.06 8.73 11.22
N LEU A 131 -9.98 7.96 11.40
CA LEU A 131 -10.06 6.49 11.41
C LEU A 131 -10.80 5.95 12.64
N ASP A 132 -10.60 6.57 13.80
CA ASP A 132 -11.31 6.25 15.04
C ASP A 132 -12.81 6.60 14.91
N GLU A 133 -13.15 7.76 14.34
CA GLU A 133 -14.54 8.15 14.07
C GLU A 133 -15.25 7.22 13.07
N ALA A 134 -14.51 6.70 12.09
CA ALA A 134 -15.03 5.74 11.12
C ALA A 134 -15.06 4.28 11.63
N ASP A 135 -14.71 4.04 12.90
CA ASP A 135 -14.61 2.72 13.53
C ASP A 135 -13.70 1.73 12.77
N ILE A 136 -12.66 2.24 12.08
CA ILE A 136 -11.76 1.38 11.32
C ILE A 136 -10.90 0.57 12.30
N PRO A 137 -10.82 -0.77 12.19
CA PRO A 137 -9.98 -1.58 13.07
C PRO A 137 -8.50 -1.22 12.96
N ALA A 138 -7.80 -1.09 14.09
CA ALA A 138 -6.38 -0.77 14.12
C ALA A 138 -5.53 -1.77 13.29
N GLN A 139 -5.87 -3.06 13.36
CA GLN A 139 -5.17 -4.14 12.67
C GLN A 139 -5.29 -4.08 11.14
N ASN A 140 -6.31 -3.39 10.61
CA ASN A 140 -6.54 -3.28 9.15
C ASN A 140 -5.78 -2.09 8.54
N THR A 141 -5.04 -1.33 9.34
CA THR A 141 -4.37 -0.11 8.90
C THR A 141 -2.89 -0.13 9.23
N VAL A 142 -2.05 0.30 8.29
CA VAL A 142 -0.65 0.61 8.57
C VAL A 142 -0.30 1.98 8.03
N LEU A 143 0.28 2.81 8.90
CA LEU A 143 0.87 4.09 8.51
C LEU A 143 2.32 3.90 8.11
N TYR A 144 2.74 4.45 6.98
CA TYR A 144 4.16 4.49 6.64
C TYR A 144 4.58 5.77 5.91
N ALA A 145 5.88 6.03 5.93
CA ALA A 145 6.47 7.15 5.20
C ALA A 145 7.97 6.94 4.95
N PHE A 146 8.51 7.66 3.97
CA PHE A 146 9.96 7.81 3.77
C PHE A 146 10.58 8.80 4.77
N HIS A 147 10.40 8.54 6.07
CA HIS A 147 10.93 9.39 7.14
C HIS A 147 11.83 8.59 8.10
N PRO A 148 13.11 8.98 8.32
CA PRO A 148 14.01 8.26 9.23
C PRO A 148 13.52 8.22 10.68
N ARG A 149 12.73 9.22 11.10
CA ARG A 149 12.22 9.39 12.46
C ARG A 149 10.73 9.08 12.59
N MET A 150 10.26 8.01 11.95
CA MET A 150 8.86 7.57 12.08
C MET A 150 8.44 7.40 13.55
N ALA A 151 9.29 6.80 14.41
CA ALA A 151 9.00 6.66 15.83
C ALA A 151 8.66 8.01 16.50
N ASN A 152 9.45 9.06 16.24
CA ASN A 152 9.16 10.40 16.77
C ASN A 152 7.86 11.00 16.23
N ILE A 153 7.45 10.66 15.00
CA ILE A 153 6.18 11.14 14.44
C ILE A 153 5.02 10.43 15.14
N VAL A 154 5.11 9.10 15.27
CA VAL A 154 4.11 8.26 15.93
C VAL A 154 3.93 8.63 17.40
N ASP A 155 5.04 8.82 18.12
CA ASP A 155 5.02 9.26 19.52
C ASP A 155 4.40 10.66 19.65
N TRP A 156 4.72 11.58 18.74
CA TRP A 156 4.19 12.94 18.76
C TRP A 156 2.69 12.98 18.46
N SER A 157 2.22 12.16 17.52
CA SER A 157 0.82 12.15 17.09
C SER A 157 -0.08 11.25 17.91
N GLU A 158 0.48 10.57 18.93
CA GLU A 158 -0.21 9.54 19.71
C GLU A 158 -0.85 8.45 18.84
N TRP A 159 -0.18 8.08 17.73
CA TRP A 159 -0.70 7.12 16.76
C TRP A 159 -0.76 5.72 17.38
N LYS A 160 -1.95 5.10 17.43
CA LYS A 160 -2.19 3.85 18.17
C LYS A 160 -2.11 2.61 17.28
N ARG A 161 -2.14 2.80 15.97
CA ARG A 161 -2.21 1.71 14.98
C ARG A 161 -0.81 1.24 14.58
N PRO A 162 -0.69 0.11 13.88
CA PRO A 162 0.59 -0.32 13.35
C PRO A 162 1.22 0.72 12.41
N TRP A 163 2.55 0.78 12.38
CA TRP A 163 3.29 1.66 11.49
C TRP A 163 4.54 1.00 10.94
N SER A 164 5.05 1.54 9.83
CA SER A 164 6.31 1.12 9.22
C SER A 164 7.10 2.29 8.63
N ARG A 165 8.36 2.04 8.27
CA ARG A 165 9.22 3.03 7.63
C ARG A 165 9.61 2.62 6.23
N LEU A 166 9.28 3.43 5.22
CA LEU A 166 9.74 3.17 3.86
C LEU A 166 11.24 3.44 3.72
N THR A 167 11.94 2.52 3.04
CA THR A 167 13.39 2.61 2.79
C THR A 167 13.71 2.25 1.34
N PRO A 168 14.74 2.87 0.71
CA PRO A 168 15.67 3.88 1.25
C PRO A 168 15.01 5.25 1.46
N ASN A 169 15.53 6.06 2.40
CA ASN A 169 15.01 7.41 2.64
C ASN A 169 15.21 8.28 1.41
N LEU A 170 14.11 8.77 0.82
CA LEU A 170 14.15 9.67 -0.32
C LEU A 170 14.18 11.12 0.17
N PRO A 171 15.04 11.98 -0.40
CA PRO A 171 15.07 13.39 -0.04
C PRO A 171 13.77 14.09 -0.47
N PRO A 172 13.27 15.06 0.30
CA PRO A 172 12.01 15.73 0.02
C PRO A 172 12.09 16.79 -1.10
N PHE A 173 13.11 16.74 -1.97
CA PHE A 173 13.39 17.74 -3.00
C PHE A 173 14.26 17.12 -4.10
N GLY A 174 14.54 17.89 -5.15
CA GLY A 174 15.40 17.47 -6.27
C GLY A 174 14.68 16.66 -7.35
N ASN A 175 15.29 16.62 -8.53
CA ASN A 175 14.81 15.79 -9.64
C ASN A 175 15.05 14.29 -9.38
N SER A 176 14.45 13.43 -10.20
CA SER A 176 14.56 11.98 -10.03
C SER A 176 15.99 11.47 -10.05
N ALA A 177 16.92 12.15 -10.73
CA ALA A 177 18.33 11.76 -10.75
C ALA A 177 19.00 11.96 -9.37
N LEU A 178 18.79 13.11 -8.73
CA LEU A 178 19.33 13.39 -7.39
C LEU A 178 18.70 12.48 -6.31
N GLN A 179 17.38 12.27 -6.38
CA GLN A 179 16.68 11.34 -5.50
C GLN A 179 17.23 9.92 -5.64
N ARG A 180 17.47 9.45 -6.88
CA ARG A 180 18.09 8.15 -7.14
C ARG A 180 19.51 8.06 -6.59
N SER A 181 20.34 9.09 -6.70
CA SER A 181 21.70 9.06 -6.14
C SER A 181 21.72 8.92 -4.61
N ILE A 182 20.88 9.68 -3.89
CA ILE A 182 20.77 9.58 -2.44
C ILE A 182 20.15 8.24 -2.02
N ALA A 183 19.09 7.80 -2.74
CA ALA A 183 18.50 6.48 -2.55
C ALA A 183 19.54 5.37 -2.72
N SER A 184 20.45 5.50 -3.69
CA SER A 184 21.45 4.49 -4.03
C SER A 184 22.43 4.25 -2.88
N ALA A 185 22.87 5.30 -2.16
CA ALA A 185 23.74 5.14 -0.99
C ALA A 185 23.04 4.38 0.15
N SER A 186 21.78 4.72 0.44
CA SER A 186 20.98 4.02 1.46
C SER A 186 20.63 2.59 1.02
N PHE A 187 20.36 2.39 -0.26
CA PHE A 187 20.07 1.08 -0.88
C PHE A 187 21.29 0.15 -0.83
N LEU A 188 22.48 0.68 -1.18
CA LEU A 188 23.77 0.01 -1.03
C LEU A 188 24.01 -0.48 0.40
N ALA A 189 23.77 0.38 1.39
CA ALA A 189 24.05 0.09 2.80
C ALA A 189 23.02 -0.83 3.49
N SER A 190 21.86 -1.06 2.87
CA SER A 190 20.71 -1.74 3.50
C SER A 190 20.37 -3.04 2.78
N SER A 191 21.06 -4.13 3.09
CA SER A 191 20.66 -5.45 2.56
C SER A 191 19.27 -5.86 3.04
N PHE A 192 18.59 -6.74 2.29
CA PHE A 192 17.27 -7.28 2.66
C PHE A 192 17.24 -7.83 4.09
N SER A 193 18.27 -8.57 4.50
CA SER A 193 18.39 -9.09 5.87
C SER A 193 18.45 -8.00 6.94
N ARG A 194 19.10 -6.87 6.63
CA ARG A 194 19.18 -5.72 7.53
C ARG A 194 17.85 -4.99 7.60
N LEU A 195 17.12 -4.89 6.49
CA LEU A 195 15.76 -4.36 6.47
C LEU A 195 14.84 -5.20 7.37
N VAL A 196 14.79 -6.52 7.19
CA VAL A 196 13.96 -7.42 8.02
C VAL A 196 14.26 -7.22 9.50
N ARG A 197 15.55 -7.20 9.90
CA ARG A 197 15.93 -6.96 11.31
C ARG A 197 15.50 -5.59 11.82
N THR A 198 15.63 -4.56 10.98
CA THR A 198 15.30 -3.19 11.35
C THR A 198 13.80 -3.02 11.59
N HIS A 199 12.97 -3.57 10.71
CA HIS A 199 11.51 -3.50 10.84
C HIS A 199 10.99 -4.34 12.01
N LYS A 200 11.49 -5.57 12.19
CA LYS A 200 11.17 -6.39 13.37
C LYS A 200 11.58 -5.71 14.67
N GLY A 201 12.78 -5.13 14.72
CA GLY A 201 13.27 -4.42 15.91
C GLY A 201 12.48 -3.15 16.23
N ALA A 202 11.77 -2.58 15.26
CA ALA A 202 10.88 -1.44 15.45
C ALA A 202 9.43 -1.85 15.82
N GLY A 203 9.14 -3.14 15.94
CA GLY A 203 7.77 -3.63 16.20
C GLY A 203 6.82 -3.50 15.01
N SER A 204 7.34 -3.24 13.80
CA SER A 204 6.53 -3.09 12.59
C SER A 204 5.82 -4.42 12.25
N PRO A 205 4.51 -4.43 11.91
CA PRO A 205 3.79 -5.67 11.60
C PRO A 205 4.27 -6.29 10.28
N MET A 206 4.69 -5.44 9.34
CA MET A 206 5.14 -5.81 8.02
C MET A 206 6.36 -4.96 7.62
N MET A 207 7.12 -5.42 6.64
CA MET A 207 8.18 -4.62 6.03
C MET A 207 7.76 -4.23 4.61
N PRO A 208 7.60 -2.93 4.30
CA PRO A 208 7.50 -2.54 2.92
C PRO A 208 8.88 -2.81 2.27
N CYS A 209 8.89 -3.33 1.04
CA CYS A 209 10.10 -3.62 0.28
C CYS A 209 10.02 -3.15 -1.18
N ALA A 210 10.95 -2.31 -1.61
CA ALA A 210 11.07 -1.99 -3.03
C ALA A 210 11.40 -3.24 -3.86
N LEU A 211 10.76 -3.42 -5.02
CA LEU A 211 11.00 -4.55 -5.93
C LEU A 211 12.47 -4.70 -6.35
N ASP A 212 13.21 -3.60 -6.40
CA ASP A 212 14.64 -3.55 -6.72
C ASP A 212 15.50 -4.44 -5.80
N TYR A 213 15.03 -4.77 -4.58
CA TYR A 213 15.70 -5.72 -3.69
C TYR A 213 15.57 -7.18 -4.12
N LEU A 214 14.56 -7.50 -4.94
CA LEU A 214 14.12 -8.87 -5.22
C LEU A 214 14.31 -9.26 -6.69
N HIS A 215 14.27 -8.28 -7.60
CA HIS A 215 14.24 -8.52 -9.04
C HIS A 215 15.16 -7.56 -9.82
N GLY A 216 15.51 -7.95 -11.04
CA GLY A 216 16.40 -7.19 -11.92
C GLY A 216 17.86 -7.18 -11.47
N LEU A 217 18.68 -6.39 -12.17
CA LEU A 217 20.12 -6.25 -11.87
C LEU A 217 20.39 -5.53 -10.54
N ARG A 218 19.47 -4.65 -10.12
CA ARG A 218 19.62 -3.82 -8.92
C ARG A 218 19.67 -4.62 -7.62
N ARG A 219 19.09 -5.83 -7.56
CA ARG A 219 19.16 -6.69 -6.38
C ARG A 219 20.58 -7.09 -5.96
N HIS A 220 21.54 -6.96 -6.88
CA HIS A 220 22.96 -7.27 -6.65
C HIS A 220 23.76 -6.07 -6.11
N ILE A 221 23.15 -4.88 -6.02
CA ILE A 221 23.80 -3.66 -5.55
C ILE A 221 23.98 -3.65 -4.03
N PRO A 222 22.99 -4.00 -3.18
CA PRO A 222 23.14 -3.93 -1.73
C PRO A 222 24.30 -4.79 -1.22
N ILE A 223 25.08 -4.25 -0.28
CA ILE A 223 26.21 -4.96 0.33
C ILE A 223 25.68 -6.13 1.17
N GLY A 224 26.11 -7.33 0.80
CA GLY A 224 25.76 -8.58 1.46
C GLY A 224 25.22 -9.62 0.50
N ARG A 225 24.56 -10.65 1.03
CA ARG A 225 23.97 -11.70 0.21
C ARG A 225 22.65 -11.22 -0.38
N HIS A 226 22.54 -11.24 -1.71
CA HIS A 226 21.33 -10.88 -2.42
C HIS A 226 20.23 -11.94 -2.26
N VAL A 227 18.98 -11.51 -2.39
CA VAL A 227 17.79 -12.36 -2.42
C VAL A 227 17.15 -12.30 -3.80
N GLY A 228 16.12 -13.10 -4.04
CA GLY A 228 15.32 -13.00 -5.26
C GLY A 228 14.04 -13.83 -5.22
N LEU A 229 13.25 -13.74 -6.29
CA LEU A 229 11.94 -14.41 -6.37
C LEU A 229 11.99 -15.86 -6.90
N THR A 230 13.16 -16.34 -7.33
CA THR A 230 13.31 -17.70 -7.89
C THR A 230 14.54 -18.43 -7.34
N GLY A 231 14.56 -19.75 -7.52
CA GLY A 231 15.72 -20.61 -7.26
C GLY A 231 16.37 -20.43 -5.88
N LYS A 232 17.71 -20.33 -5.85
CA LYS A 232 18.50 -20.14 -4.62
C LYS A 232 18.20 -18.78 -3.96
N GLY A 233 17.87 -17.76 -4.73
CA GLY A 233 17.49 -16.43 -4.23
C GLY A 233 16.23 -16.49 -3.37
N ARG A 234 15.19 -17.21 -3.84
CA ARG A 234 13.94 -17.42 -3.09
C ARG A 234 14.15 -18.22 -1.82
N LYS A 235 14.95 -19.28 -1.89
CA LYS A 235 15.32 -20.07 -0.70
C LYS A 235 16.00 -19.19 0.36
N HIS A 236 16.94 -18.34 -0.06
CA HIS A 236 17.61 -17.43 0.86
C HIS A 236 16.65 -16.36 1.43
N LEU A 237 15.80 -15.78 0.58
CA LEU A 237 14.77 -14.82 0.98
C LEU A 237 13.89 -15.39 2.11
N ASN A 238 13.33 -16.57 1.90
CA ASN A 238 12.44 -17.22 2.86
C ASN A 238 13.17 -17.59 4.16
N ALA A 239 14.43 -18.04 4.07
CA ALA A 239 15.25 -18.32 5.25
C ALA A 239 15.54 -17.06 6.09
N VAL A 240 15.70 -15.90 5.44
CA VAL A 240 15.96 -14.62 6.12
C VAL A 240 14.68 -14.07 6.76
N ARG A 241 13.56 -14.05 6.05
CA ARG A 241 12.31 -13.46 6.58
C ARG A 241 11.62 -14.35 7.61
N LYS A 242 11.73 -15.69 7.50
CA LYS A 242 11.06 -16.68 8.36
C LYS A 242 9.56 -16.41 8.52
N GLY A 243 8.90 -16.22 7.38
CA GLY A 243 7.47 -15.94 7.33
C GLY A 243 7.06 -14.50 7.67
N TYR A 244 8.00 -13.61 8.05
CA TYR A 244 7.68 -12.21 8.32
C TYR A 244 7.01 -11.54 7.11
N PRO A 245 5.96 -10.72 7.31
CA PRO A 245 5.22 -10.11 6.21
C PRO A 245 6.08 -9.09 5.46
N VAL A 246 6.00 -9.13 4.13
CA VAL A 246 6.72 -8.21 3.25
C VAL A 246 5.78 -7.72 2.16
N TYR A 247 5.63 -6.40 2.06
CA TYR A 247 4.75 -5.72 1.10
C TYR A 247 5.61 -5.13 0.00
N VAL A 248 5.51 -5.67 -1.21
CA VAL A 248 6.42 -5.34 -2.31
C VAL A 248 5.80 -4.27 -3.21
N TRP A 249 6.53 -3.18 -3.43
CA TRP A 249 6.12 -2.08 -4.30
C TRP A 249 7.24 -1.66 -5.29
N PRO A 250 6.88 -1.15 -6.47
CA PRO A 250 5.66 -1.50 -7.18
C PRO A 250 5.66 -3.00 -7.51
N ALA A 251 4.48 -3.63 -7.51
CA ALA A 251 4.31 -5.01 -7.95
C ALA A 251 3.70 -5.04 -9.37
N PRO A 252 4.50 -5.29 -10.42
CA PRO A 252 3.99 -5.37 -11.79
C PRO A 252 3.28 -6.71 -12.01
N TYR A 253 2.24 -6.69 -12.87
CA TYR A 253 1.49 -7.86 -13.30
C TYR A 253 2.36 -9.10 -13.62
N ALA A 254 3.46 -8.91 -14.34
CA ALA A 254 4.36 -10.00 -14.74
C ALA A 254 5.07 -10.74 -13.59
N LEU A 255 5.04 -10.21 -12.37
CA LEU A 255 5.69 -10.80 -11.20
C LEU A 255 4.72 -11.23 -10.10
N GLU A 256 3.41 -10.98 -10.24
CA GLU A 256 2.39 -11.29 -9.22
C GLU A 256 2.49 -12.74 -8.74
N THR A 257 2.57 -13.70 -9.66
CA THR A 257 2.68 -15.13 -9.34
C THR A 257 3.95 -15.48 -8.57
N ALA A 258 5.07 -14.89 -8.95
CA ALA A 258 6.35 -15.10 -8.26
C ALA A 258 6.33 -14.51 -6.84
N LEU A 259 5.63 -13.39 -6.64
CA LEU A 259 5.41 -12.77 -5.32
C LEU A 259 4.50 -13.66 -4.44
N ILE A 260 3.36 -14.10 -4.99
CA ILE A 260 2.40 -14.99 -4.33
C ILE A 260 3.06 -16.30 -3.89
N ASP A 261 3.78 -16.96 -4.79
CA ASP A 261 4.45 -18.23 -4.49
C ASP A 261 5.58 -18.07 -3.45
N THR A 262 6.17 -16.88 -3.38
CA THR A 262 7.19 -16.56 -2.38
C THR A 262 6.56 -16.22 -1.02
N GLY A 263 5.28 -15.89 -0.98
CA GLY A 263 4.57 -15.47 0.22
C GLY A 263 4.76 -14.00 0.54
N LEU A 264 4.73 -13.14 -0.48
CA LEU A 264 4.90 -11.69 -0.39
C LEU A 264 3.63 -10.99 -0.87
N THR A 265 3.18 -9.97 -0.12
CA THR A 265 2.03 -9.14 -0.50
C THR A 265 2.43 -8.20 -1.63
N SER A 266 1.56 -8.08 -2.63
CA SER A 266 1.77 -7.23 -3.80
C SER A 266 1.08 -5.89 -3.60
N VAL A 267 1.83 -4.79 -3.63
CA VAL A 267 1.28 -3.42 -3.78
C VAL A 267 1.26 -3.14 -5.29
N SER A 268 0.17 -3.55 -5.93
CA SER A 268 0.05 -3.77 -7.38
C SER A 268 -0.38 -2.52 -8.13
N ASP A 269 0.36 -2.21 -9.19
CA ASP A 269 0.00 -1.18 -10.19
C ASP A 269 -1.01 -1.69 -11.24
N SER A 270 -1.53 -2.91 -11.06
CA SER A 270 -2.27 -3.61 -12.11
C SER A 270 -3.61 -4.13 -11.61
N VAL A 271 -4.13 -3.63 -10.49
CA VAL A 271 -5.46 -4.02 -10.00
C VAL A 271 -6.57 -3.68 -10.99
N GLY A 272 -6.46 -2.52 -11.68
CA GLY A 272 -7.38 -2.12 -12.73
C GLY A 272 -7.25 -2.91 -14.04
N ASP A 273 -6.18 -3.70 -14.23
CA ASP A 273 -5.99 -4.51 -15.44
C ASP A 273 -7.06 -5.62 -15.50
N PRO A 274 -7.88 -5.69 -16.55
CA PRO A 274 -8.99 -6.63 -16.66
C PRO A 274 -8.55 -8.07 -16.97
N THR A 275 -7.26 -8.31 -17.26
CA THR A 275 -6.78 -9.65 -17.64
C THR A 275 -7.16 -10.68 -16.57
N PRO A 276 -7.90 -11.76 -16.93
CA PRO A 276 -8.46 -12.71 -15.96
C PRO A 276 -7.47 -13.80 -15.54
N ARG A 277 -6.29 -13.85 -16.18
CA ARG A 277 -5.22 -14.80 -15.91
C ARG A 277 -3.95 -14.08 -15.48
N HIS A 278 -3.06 -14.80 -14.80
CA HIS A 278 -1.67 -14.42 -14.63
C HIS A 278 -0.85 -14.86 -15.85
N VAL A 279 0.36 -14.32 -16.00
CA VAL A 279 1.28 -14.63 -17.12
C VAL A 279 1.62 -16.12 -17.24
N ASP A 280 1.54 -16.90 -16.16
CA ASP A 280 1.80 -18.34 -16.16
C ASP A 280 0.54 -19.20 -16.42
N GLY A 281 -0.58 -18.56 -16.79
CA GLY A 281 -1.84 -19.24 -17.10
C GLY A 281 -2.69 -19.61 -15.89
N ARG A 282 -2.29 -19.22 -14.66
CA ARG A 282 -3.18 -19.35 -13.49
C ARG A 282 -4.29 -18.32 -13.50
N LEU A 283 -5.43 -18.67 -12.91
CA LEU A 283 -6.52 -17.73 -12.64
C LEU A 283 -6.02 -16.54 -11.81
N ARG A 284 -6.42 -15.32 -12.18
CA ARG A 284 -6.04 -14.10 -11.47
C ARG A 284 -7.11 -13.66 -10.48
N TRP A 285 -7.25 -14.44 -9.41
CA TRP A 285 -8.16 -14.10 -8.32
C TRP A 285 -7.51 -13.10 -7.36
N LYS A 286 -7.90 -11.83 -7.48
CA LYS A 286 -7.26 -10.70 -6.80
C LYS A 286 -7.66 -10.54 -5.33
N ARG A 287 -8.72 -11.24 -4.88
CA ARG A 287 -9.21 -11.24 -3.49
C ARG A 287 -8.71 -12.47 -2.71
N MET A 288 -7.46 -12.85 -2.95
CA MET A 288 -6.91 -14.14 -2.50
C MET A 288 -6.82 -14.31 -0.98
N ALA A 289 -6.80 -13.21 -0.22
CA ALA A 289 -6.86 -13.24 1.23
C ALA A 289 -8.32 -13.10 1.70
N THR A 290 -9.03 -12.10 1.18
CA THR A 290 -10.35 -11.69 1.68
C THR A 290 -11.52 -12.51 1.13
N ALA A 291 -11.27 -13.38 0.16
CA ALA A 291 -12.16 -14.43 -0.31
C ALA A 291 -11.30 -15.65 -0.67
N PRO A 292 -10.82 -16.40 0.34
CA PRO A 292 -9.76 -17.38 0.15
C PRO A 292 -10.25 -18.64 -0.55
N LEU A 293 -9.49 -19.11 -1.55
CA LEU A 293 -9.77 -20.38 -2.22
C LEU A 293 -9.27 -21.59 -1.41
N ASP A 294 -9.93 -22.73 -1.62
CA ASP A 294 -9.46 -24.02 -1.15
C ASP A 294 -8.31 -24.53 -2.02
N GLY A 295 -7.09 -24.13 -1.64
CA GLY A 295 -5.85 -24.59 -2.28
C GLY A 295 -5.16 -23.52 -3.14
N PRO A 296 -4.30 -23.93 -4.08
CA PRO A 296 -3.60 -23.00 -4.97
C PRO A 296 -4.53 -22.45 -6.07
N MET A 297 -4.17 -21.31 -6.65
CA MET A 297 -4.86 -20.78 -7.83
C MET A 297 -4.82 -21.82 -8.98
N PRO A 298 -5.97 -22.16 -9.59
CA PRO A 298 -6.02 -23.14 -10.66
C PRO A 298 -5.38 -22.59 -11.94
N HIS A 299 -4.86 -23.49 -12.79
CA HIS A 299 -4.52 -23.17 -14.17
C HIS A 299 -5.77 -23.26 -15.05
N VAL A 300 -5.87 -22.36 -16.03
CA VAL A 300 -7.00 -22.28 -16.96
C VAL A 300 -6.47 -22.15 -18.39
N ALA A 301 -7.15 -22.76 -19.36
CA ALA A 301 -6.66 -22.90 -20.72
C ALA A 301 -6.86 -21.62 -21.56
N SER A 302 -7.91 -20.85 -21.30
CA SER A 302 -8.26 -19.62 -22.05
C SER A 302 -8.71 -18.48 -21.13
N ASP A 303 -8.80 -17.27 -21.68
CA ASP A 303 -9.39 -16.13 -20.97
C ASP A 303 -10.90 -16.35 -20.76
N ASP A 304 -11.62 -16.91 -21.74
CA ASP A 304 -13.05 -17.24 -21.60
C ASP A 304 -13.33 -18.21 -20.44
N GLU A 305 -12.49 -19.25 -20.28
CA GLU A 305 -12.60 -20.17 -19.14
C GLU A 305 -12.30 -19.45 -17.83
N ALA A 306 -11.29 -18.56 -17.83
CA ALA A 306 -10.93 -17.77 -16.67
C ALA A 306 -12.08 -16.83 -16.24
N GLU A 307 -12.72 -16.14 -17.17
CA GLU A 307 -13.85 -15.25 -16.90
C GLU A 307 -15.07 -16.00 -16.36
N GLY A 308 -15.38 -17.17 -16.95
CA GLY A 308 -16.43 -18.05 -16.45
C GLY A 308 -16.16 -18.50 -15.01
N LEU A 309 -14.93 -18.94 -14.73
CA LEU A 309 -14.54 -19.37 -13.39
C LEU A 309 -14.50 -18.21 -12.37
N LEU A 310 -14.05 -17.02 -12.76
CA LEU A 310 -14.12 -15.84 -11.89
C LEU A 310 -15.56 -15.53 -11.49
N THR A 311 -16.50 -15.60 -12.45
CA THR A 311 -17.93 -15.38 -12.19
C THR A 311 -18.49 -16.42 -11.23
N GLU A 312 -18.12 -17.69 -11.40
CA GLU A 312 -18.52 -18.77 -10.50
C GLU A 312 -17.97 -18.57 -9.08
N LEU A 313 -16.69 -18.23 -8.97
CA LEU A 313 -16.03 -17.99 -7.67
C LEU A 313 -16.60 -16.76 -6.96
N ASP A 314 -16.91 -15.68 -7.69
CA ASP A 314 -17.56 -14.49 -7.13
C ASP A 314 -18.92 -14.81 -6.49
N ALA A 315 -19.63 -15.82 -7.01
CA ALA A 315 -20.93 -16.26 -6.50
C ALA A 315 -20.85 -17.33 -5.40
N SER A 316 -19.77 -18.11 -5.33
CA SER A 316 -19.68 -19.32 -4.51
C SER A 316 -18.66 -19.27 -3.37
N VAL A 317 -17.63 -18.43 -3.48
CA VAL A 317 -16.59 -18.31 -2.45
C VAL A 317 -17.05 -17.36 -1.37
N ALA A 318 -17.22 -17.89 -0.16
CA ALA A 318 -17.53 -17.09 1.01
C ALA A 318 -16.36 -16.11 1.32
N PRO A 319 -16.63 -14.82 1.52
CA PRO A 319 -15.61 -13.86 1.92
C PRO A 319 -15.18 -14.11 3.37
N TRP A 320 -13.97 -13.66 3.71
CA TRP A 320 -13.32 -13.93 5.00
C TRP A 320 -14.17 -13.58 6.23
N HIS A 321 -14.89 -12.47 6.20
CA HIS A 321 -15.74 -11.99 7.29
C HIS A 321 -17.03 -12.81 7.46
N GLU A 322 -17.37 -13.68 6.50
CA GLU A 322 -18.50 -14.60 6.59
C GLU A 322 -18.08 -16.02 7.01
N LEU A 323 -16.78 -16.31 7.03
CA LEU A 323 -16.23 -17.59 7.46
C LEU A 323 -16.33 -17.76 8.98
N ASP A 324 -16.54 -18.99 9.43
CA ASP A 324 -16.49 -19.34 10.84
C ASP A 324 -15.04 -19.56 11.34
N THR A 325 -14.87 -19.67 12.66
CA THR A 325 -13.55 -19.88 13.28
C THR A 325 -12.85 -21.17 12.83
N THR A 326 -13.62 -22.21 12.49
CA THR A 326 -13.08 -23.48 11.99
C THR A 326 -12.49 -23.28 10.59
N GLU A 327 -13.20 -22.55 9.74
CA GLU A 327 -12.76 -22.17 8.40
C GLU A 327 -11.55 -21.22 8.44
N HIS A 328 -11.57 -20.19 9.29
CA HIS A 328 -10.40 -19.33 9.53
C HIS A 328 -9.17 -20.16 9.92
N ARG A 329 -9.33 -21.05 10.92
CA ARG A 329 -8.25 -21.94 11.38
C ARG A 329 -7.69 -22.79 10.24
N ARG A 330 -8.58 -23.34 9.39
CA ARG A 330 -8.21 -24.18 8.24
C ARG A 330 -7.38 -23.41 7.22
N HIS A 331 -7.81 -22.20 6.83
CA HIS A 331 -7.05 -21.36 5.90
C HIS A 331 -5.72 -20.90 6.51
N LEU A 332 -5.71 -20.45 7.77
CA LEU A 332 -4.49 -20.02 8.45
C LEU A 332 -3.45 -21.14 8.55
N GLU A 333 -3.86 -22.37 8.87
CA GLU A 333 -2.95 -23.53 8.90
C GLU A 333 -2.39 -23.85 7.51
N ALA A 334 -3.24 -23.79 6.46
CA ALA A 334 -2.80 -24.03 5.09
C ALA A 334 -1.79 -22.97 4.62
N TRP A 335 -2.07 -21.70 4.88
CA TRP A 335 -1.20 -20.57 4.52
C TRP A 335 0.11 -20.56 5.30
N ARG A 336 0.04 -20.81 6.61
CA ARG A 336 1.20 -20.96 7.49
C ARG A 336 2.16 -22.02 6.95
N LYS A 337 1.66 -23.19 6.56
CA LYS A 337 2.46 -24.25 5.94
C LYS A 337 3.00 -23.84 4.58
N ARG A 338 2.15 -23.27 3.72
CA ARG A 338 2.52 -22.87 2.34
C ARG A 338 3.65 -21.84 2.32
N TRP A 339 3.60 -20.85 3.20
CA TRP A 339 4.52 -19.71 3.19
C TRP A 339 5.52 -19.69 4.34
N GLY A 340 5.51 -20.71 5.20
CA GLY A 340 6.47 -20.89 6.28
C GLY A 340 6.37 -19.82 7.37
N TRP A 341 5.15 -19.49 7.78
CA TRP A 341 4.92 -18.56 8.89
C TRP A 341 5.39 -19.17 10.21
N SER A 342 6.01 -18.34 11.06
CA SER A 342 6.62 -18.81 12.31
C SER A 342 5.64 -18.88 13.48
N ARG A 343 4.66 -17.96 13.54
CA ARG A 343 3.56 -17.98 14.51
C ARG A 343 2.75 -19.27 14.37
N SER A 344 2.26 -19.77 15.48
CA SER A 344 1.27 -20.85 15.54
C SER A 344 -0.08 -20.40 15.00
N VAL A 345 -0.98 -21.35 14.71
CA VAL A 345 -2.33 -21.01 14.24
C VAL A 345 -3.15 -20.32 15.33
N ASP A 346 -2.93 -20.67 16.59
CA ASP A 346 -3.63 -20.02 17.71
C ASP A 346 -3.20 -18.56 17.82
N GLU A 347 -1.89 -18.27 17.79
CA GLU A 347 -1.40 -16.88 17.75
C GLU A 347 -1.92 -16.09 16.54
N LEU A 348 -2.13 -16.75 15.39
CA LEU A 348 -2.69 -16.09 14.20
C LEU A 348 -4.19 -15.85 14.33
N LEU A 349 -4.93 -16.74 15.00
CA LEU A 349 -6.36 -16.56 15.26
C LEU A 349 -6.62 -15.42 16.23
N ASP A 350 -5.68 -15.10 17.13
CA ASP A 350 -5.78 -13.93 18.01
C ASP A 350 -5.85 -12.60 17.23
N ASP A 351 -5.37 -12.55 15.98
CA ASP A 351 -5.50 -11.38 15.09
C ASP A 351 -6.84 -11.35 14.34
N VAL A 352 -7.71 -12.35 14.51
CA VAL A 352 -9.02 -12.47 13.85
C VAL A 352 -10.09 -12.05 14.86
N HIS A 353 -10.54 -10.80 14.73
CA HIS A 353 -11.58 -10.25 15.58
C HIS A 353 -12.95 -10.89 15.29
N GLU A 354 -13.91 -10.62 16.19
CA GLU A 354 -15.30 -11.06 16.03
C GLU A 354 -15.84 -10.70 14.64
N GLY A 355 -16.58 -11.64 14.04
CA GLY A 355 -17.10 -11.52 12.69
C GLY A 355 -16.03 -11.54 11.59
N GLY A 356 -14.79 -11.97 11.87
CA GLY A 356 -13.73 -12.01 10.86
C GLY A 356 -13.37 -10.64 10.31
N THR A 357 -13.58 -9.57 11.07
CA THR A 357 -13.38 -8.17 10.64
C THR A 357 -11.90 -7.81 10.46
N THR A 358 -10.98 -8.64 10.95
CA THR A 358 -9.52 -8.48 10.83
C THR A 358 -8.83 -9.79 10.43
N MET A 359 -7.55 -9.69 10.04
CA MET A 359 -6.74 -10.83 9.62
C MET A 359 -5.25 -10.58 9.91
N PRO A 360 -4.43 -11.62 10.18
CA PRO A 360 -2.98 -11.50 10.32
C PRO A 360 -2.30 -10.75 9.17
N TRP A 361 -1.28 -9.97 9.50
CA TRP A 361 -0.47 -9.27 8.50
C TRP A 361 0.32 -10.22 7.60
N GLU A 362 0.55 -11.46 8.05
CA GLU A 362 1.19 -12.53 7.28
C GLU A 362 0.43 -12.95 6.03
N ALA A 363 -0.90 -12.79 6.02
CA ALA A 363 -1.71 -13.15 4.88
C ALA A 363 -1.26 -12.43 3.61
N VAL A 364 -1.07 -13.21 2.55
CA VAL A 364 -0.57 -12.71 1.27
C VAL A 364 -1.73 -12.08 0.52
N ARG A 365 -1.59 -10.79 0.24
CA ARG A 365 -2.64 -9.95 -0.34
C ARG A 365 -2.24 -9.43 -1.72
N MET A 366 -3.25 -9.06 -2.50
CA MET A 366 -3.09 -8.05 -3.54
C MET A 366 -3.70 -6.73 -3.04
N VAL A 367 -2.88 -5.70 -2.92
CA VAL A 367 -3.28 -4.35 -2.49
C VAL A 367 -3.08 -3.43 -3.69
N GLY A 368 -4.06 -2.62 -4.05
CA GLY A 368 -3.87 -1.71 -5.18
C GLY A 368 -3.05 -0.47 -4.82
N HIS A 369 -1.97 -0.23 -5.55
CA HIS A 369 -1.07 0.90 -5.39
C HIS A 369 -1.76 2.19 -5.86
N ARG A 370 -1.93 3.19 -4.98
CA ARG A 370 -2.66 4.43 -5.27
C ARG A 370 -4.06 4.20 -5.83
N GLY A 371 -4.72 3.11 -5.42
CA GLY A 371 -5.94 2.61 -6.05
C GLY A 371 -5.64 1.57 -7.13
N THR A 372 -5.59 1.97 -8.41
CA THR A 372 -5.48 1.05 -9.56
C THR A 372 -4.10 1.06 -10.23
N GLY A 373 -3.16 1.82 -9.69
CA GLY A 373 -1.81 2.00 -10.19
C GLY A 373 -1.50 3.44 -10.61
N LYS A 374 -0.28 3.65 -11.09
CA LYS A 374 0.17 4.96 -11.56
C LYS A 374 -0.48 5.37 -12.89
N THR A 375 -1.10 6.54 -12.94
CA THR A 375 -1.61 7.15 -14.18
C THR A 375 -0.73 8.27 -14.76
N PRO A 376 -0.83 8.56 -16.08
CA PRO A 376 -0.18 9.73 -16.70
C PRO A 376 -0.70 11.06 -16.14
N ARG A 377 0.12 12.11 -16.14
CA ARG A 377 -0.22 13.41 -15.53
C ARG A 377 -0.46 14.51 -16.57
N PRO A 378 -1.32 15.53 -16.32
CA PRO A 378 -2.18 15.72 -15.14
C PRO A 378 -3.42 14.82 -15.16
N VAL A 379 -3.85 14.41 -13.97
CA VAL A 379 -4.95 13.44 -13.76
C VAL A 379 -6.27 14.13 -13.37
N LEU A 380 -6.23 15.44 -13.19
CA LEU A 380 -7.34 16.21 -12.64
C LEU A 380 -8.53 16.27 -13.61
N HIS A 381 -9.65 15.68 -13.18
CA HIS A 381 -10.93 15.85 -13.82
C HIS A 381 -11.40 17.28 -13.55
N ARG A 382 -11.53 18.11 -14.59
CA ARG A 382 -12.39 19.28 -14.43
C ARG A 382 -13.78 18.74 -14.13
N VAL A 383 -14.31 19.08 -12.95
CA VAL A 383 -15.75 19.03 -12.73
C VAL A 383 -16.31 20.09 -13.68
N THR A 384 -16.73 19.68 -14.87
CA THR A 384 -17.58 20.56 -15.68
C THR A 384 -18.82 20.79 -14.81
N PRO A 385 -19.19 22.03 -14.46
CA PRO A 385 -20.49 22.27 -13.86
C PRO A 385 -21.51 21.65 -14.80
N GLN A 386 -22.31 20.71 -14.32
CA GLN A 386 -23.46 20.26 -15.07
C GLN A 386 -24.32 21.50 -15.34
N THR A 387 -24.28 21.97 -16.59
CA THR A 387 -25.20 22.99 -17.13
C THR A 387 -26.51 22.35 -17.52
#